data_AF-A0A2T0VT10-F1
#
_entry.id   AF-A0A2T0VT10-F1
#
_cell.length_a   1.000
_cell.length_b   1.000
_cell.length_c   1.000
_cell.angle_alpha   90.00
_cell.angle_beta   90.00
_cell.angle_gamma   90.00
#
_symmetry.space_group_name_H-M   'P 1'
#
loop_
_entity.id
_entity.type
_entity.pdbx_description
1 polymer ?
#
loop_
_entity_poly.entity_id
_entity_poly.type
_entity_poly.pdbx_seq_one_letter_code
_entity_poly.pdbx_strand_id
1 'polypeptide(L)'
;MRIIAVLGDYYHEEAPLREALSQVMNKLQGVELIYSIRKDLKTHLKTNPELVILGSENRIDPTVEEPNEWMRDLDEISIIEYVENGGSWLAWHSGLASYENNASYTDMIGGHFKHHPEKHVTVRYQYRENHDLGKGEDGFSITDEHYFIEQSEGVSVFLESISEHGESVAGWSKRYGKGKVCAFIPAHNREGLLDASVQDGLRNVIEWLSD
;
A
#
# COMPACT_ATOMS: atom_id res chain seq x y z
N MET A 1 -9.29 -9.67 -14.61
CA MET A 1 -9.11 -8.62 -13.59
C MET A 1 -8.27 -7.49 -14.15
N ARG A 2 -8.76 -6.27 -14.15
CA ARG A 2 -8.00 -5.07 -14.46
C ARG A 2 -7.44 -4.44 -13.19
N ILE A 3 -6.12 -4.26 -13.15
CA ILE A 3 -5.40 -3.58 -12.06
C ILE A 3 -4.80 -2.29 -12.61
N ILE A 4 -5.00 -1.18 -11.89
CA ILE A 4 -4.30 0.08 -12.13
C ILE A 4 -3.24 0.25 -11.06
N ALA A 5 -1.97 0.44 -11.43
CA ALA A 5 -0.88 0.68 -10.50
C ALA A 5 -0.29 2.08 -10.70
N VAL A 6 -0.22 2.86 -9.63
CA VAL A 6 0.49 4.15 -9.57
C VAL A 6 1.64 3.99 -8.60
N LEU A 7 2.86 3.99 -9.11
CA LEU A 7 4.06 3.62 -8.37
C LEU A 7 5.13 4.69 -8.49
N GLY A 8 5.88 4.87 -7.41
CA GLY A 8 7.07 5.68 -7.36
C GLY A 8 6.81 7.16 -7.09
N ASP A 9 7.78 7.77 -6.44
CA ASP A 9 7.82 9.17 -6.04
C ASP A 9 9.28 9.62 -5.88
N TYR A 10 9.51 10.72 -5.17
CA TYR A 10 10.85 11.27 -4.99
C TYR A 10 11.76 10.34 -4.15
N TYR A 11 11.21 9.72 -3.11
CA TYR A 11 11.95 8.84 -2.19
C TYR A 11 11.88 7.37 -2.61
N HIS A 12 10.87 6.99 -3.39
CA HIS A 12 10.63 5.61 -3.79
C HIS A 12 10.77 5.47 -5.31
N GLU A 13 11.86 4.85 -5.76
CA GLU A 13 12.09 4.67 -7.20
C GLU A 13 11.01 3.78 -7.83
N GLU A 14 10.45 4.23 -8.96
CA GLU A 14 9.40 3.50 -9.66
C GLU A 14 9.89 2.16 -10.23
N ALA A 15 11.13 2.08 -10.71
CA ALA A 15 11.64 0.90 -11.40
C ALA A 15 11.70 -0.36 -10.52
N PRO A 16 12.25 -0.34 -9.29
CA PRO A 16 12.18 -1.48 -8.37
C PRO A 16 10.75 -1.90 -8.02
N LEU A 17 9.85 -0.94 -7.75
CA LEU A 17 8.44 -1.22 -7.45
C LEU A 17 7.75 -1.92 -8.62
N ARG A 18 7.95 -1.42 -9.85
CA ARG A 18 7.41 -2.02 -11.07
C ARG A 18 7.93 -3.43 -11.29
N GLU A 19 9.21 -3.66 -11.06
CA GLU A 19 9.83 -4.99 -11.21
C GLU A 19 9.25 -5.99 -10.22
N ALA A 20 9.18 -5.64 -8.93
CA ALA A 20 8.59 -6.49 -7.91
C ALA A 20 7.12 -6.80 -8.22
N LEU A 21 6.31 -5.78 -8.55
CA LEU A 21 4.91 -5.99 -8.92
C LEU A 21 4.75 -6.85 -10.17
N SER A 22 5.61 -6.67 -11.19
CA SER A 22 5.59 -7.49 -12.40
C SER A 22 5.92 -8.95 -12.12
N GLN A 23 6.91 -9.22 -11.26
CA GLN A 23 7.26 -10.59 -10.85
C GLN A 23 6.10 -11.27 -10.10
N VAL A 24 5.37 -10.53 -9.26
CA VAL A 24 4.15 -11.01 -8.61
C VAL A 24 3.04 -11.27 -9.63
N MET A 25 2.77 -10.31 -10.52
CA MET A 25 1.70 -10.44 -11.53
C MET A 25 1.92 -11.62 -12.49
N ASN A 26 3.17 -11.95 -12.83
CA ASN A 26 3.48 -13.10 -13.68
C ASN A 26 3.05 -14.45 -13.08
N LYS A 27 2.80 -14.50 -11.77
CA LYS A 27 2.27 -15.69 -11.07
C LYS A 27 0.74 -15.75 -11.11
N LEU A 28 0.06 -14.68 -11.51
CA LEU A 28 -1.40 -14.57 -11.56
C LEU A 28 -1.92 -14.76 -12.99
N GLN A 29 -3.11 -15.34 -13.15
CA GLN A 29 -3.75 -15.57 -14.44
C GLN A 29 -4.91 -14.59 -14.66
N GLY A 30 -5.14 -14.19 -15.92
CA GLY A 30 -6.28 -13.34 -16.29
C GLY A 30 -6.20 -11.91 -15.75
N VAL A 31 -5.00 -11.42 -15.45
CA VAL A 31 -4.75 -10.06 -14.95
C VAL A 31 -4.28 -9.15 -16.08
N GLU A 32 -4.94 -8.00 -16.25
CA GLU A 32 -4.50 -6.87 -17.07
C GLU A 32 -3.93 -5.81 -16.12
N LEU A 33 -2.60 -5.71 -16.05
CA LEU A 33 -1.92 -4.67 -15.27
C LEU A 33 -1.66 -3.44 -16.14
N ILE A 34 -2.15 -2.29 -15.71
CA ILE A 34 -1.92 -0.99 -16.35
C ILE A 34 -1.16 -0.11 -15.36
N TYR A 35 0.07 0.28 -15.72
CA TYR A 35 0.78 1.32 -14.99
C TYR A 35 0.26 2.69 -15.41
N SER A 36 -0.01 3.53 -14.42
CA SER A 36 -0.50 4.90 -14.60
C SER A 36 0.32 5.87 -13.76
N ILE A 37 0.06 7.16 -13.95
CA ILE A 37 0.61 8.23 -13.13
C ILE A 37 -0.50 8.84 -12.27
N ARG A 38 -0.11 9.48 -11.16
CA ARG A 38 -1.03 10.12 -10.20
C ARG A 38 -2.08 11.01 -10.89
N LYS A 39 -1.66 11.81 -11.87
CA LYS A 39 -2.51 12.74 -12.63
C LYS A 39 -3.63 12.05 -13.40
N ASP A 40 -3.43 10.83 -13.87
CA ASP A 40 -4.37 10.13 -14.73
C ASP A 40 -5.26 9.16 -13.96
N LEU A 41 -4.98 8.94 -12.67
CA LEU A 41 -5.67 7.95 -11.84
C LEU A 41 -7.19 8.13 -11.84
N LYS A 42 -7.67 9.36 -11.63
CA LYS A 42 -9.10 9.69 -11.67
C LYS A 42 -9.77 9.35 -13.01
N THR A 43 -9.04 9.41 -14.13
CA THR A 43 -9.56 8.98 -15.42
C THR A 43 -9.70 7.46 -15.47
N HIS A 44 -8.72 6.73 -14.93
CA HIS A 44 -8.79 5.27 -14.85
C HIS A 44 -9.93 4.77 -13.95
N LEU A 45 -10.24 5.46 -12.84
CA LEU A 45 -11.35 5.08 -11.95
C LEU A 45 -12.69 4.98 -12.69
N LYS A 46 -12.92 5.80 -13.73
CA LYS A 46 -14.14 5.74 -14.56
C LYS A 46 -14.32 4.44 -15.33
N THR A 47 -13.26 3.65 -15.45
CA THR A 47 -13.30 2.33 -16.09
C THR A 47 -13.66 1.21 -15.11
N ASN A 48 -13.91 1.54 -13.84
CA ASN A 48 -14.20 0.61 -12.75
C ASN A 48 -13.21 -0.58 -12.72
N PRO A 49 -11.89 -0.33 -12.59
CA PRO A 49 -10.95 -1.43 -12.40
C PRO A 49 -11.33 -2.22 -11.14
N GLU A 50 -10.99 -3.50 -11.12
CA GLU A 50 -11.24 -4.33 -9.94
C GLU A 50 -10.32 -3.95 -8.78
N LEU A 51 -9.08 -3.53 -9.07
CA LEU A 51 -8.10 -3.12 -8.06
C LEU A 51 -7.29 -1.90 -8.51
N VAL A 52 -7.07 -0.97 -7.57
CA VAL A 52 -6.06 0.07 -7.67
C VAL A 52 -4.96 -0.17 -6.65
N ILE A 53 -3.70 -0.13 -7.09
CA ILE A 53 -2.51 -0.20 -6.25
C ILE A 53 -1.85 1.18 -6.25
N LEU A 54 -1.73 1.79 -5.07
CA LEU A 54 -1.02 3.04 -4.88
C LEU A 54 0.25 2.78 -4.06
N GLY A 55 1.41 2.96 -4.68
CA GLY A 55 2.72 2.94 -4.02
C GLY A 55 3.48 4.21 -4.33
N SER A 56 2.89 5.35 -3.93
CA SER A 56 3.40 6.69 -4.22
C SER A 56 2.94 7.65 -3.14
N GLU A 57 3.86 8.46 -2.59
CA GLU A 57 3.50 9.46 -1.56
C GLU A 57 2.66 10.61 -2.12
N ASN A 58 2.01 11.37 -1.21
CA ASN A 58 1.12 12.44 -1.61
C ASN A 58 1.84 13.69 -2.14
N ARG A 59 3.04 13.99 -1.63
CA ARG A 59 3.81 15.18 -2.04
C ARG A 59 4.30 15.03 -3.48
N ILE A 60 4.15 16.09 -4.27
CA ILE A 60 4.66 16.14 -5.65
C ILE A 60 6.16 16.40 -5.67
N ASP A 61 6.63 17.35 -4.87
CA ASP A 61 8.04 17.71 -4.72
C ASP A 61 8.33 17.94 -3.23
N PRO A 62 8.85 16.93 -2.51
CA PRO A 62 9.07 17.05 -1.07
C PRO A 62 10.32 17.88 -0.71
N THR A 63 11.03 18.46 -1.68
CA THR A 63 12.25 19.25 -1.46
C THR A 63 11.97 20.72 -1.18
N VAL A 64 10.73 21.20 -1.44
CA VAL A 64 10.29 22.57 -1.13
C VAL A 64 9.61 22.65 0.24
N GLU A 65 9.60 23.86 0.83
CA GLU A 65 9.08 24.10 2.18
C GLU A 65 7.58 23.76 2.34
N GLU A 66 6.77 24.12 1.35
CA GLU A 66 5.33 23.83 1.29
C GLU A 66 5.00 23.05 0.01
N PRO A 67 5.18 21.72 0.02
CA PRO A 67 4.98 20.88 -1.15
C PRO A 67 3.50 20.84 -1.56
N ASN A 68 3.24 20.92 -2.86
CA ASN A 68 1.90 20.63 -3.37
C ASN A 68 1.60 19.13 -3.25
N GLU A 69 0.34 18.81 -2.98
CA GLU A 69 -0.18 17.45 -2.96
C GLU A 69 -0.86 17.11 -4.29
N TRP A 70 -0.73 15.84 -4.72
CA TRP A 70 -1.41 15.38 -5.93
C TRP A 70 -2.87 15.01 -5.66
N MET A 71 -3.18 14.47 -4.47
CA MET A 71 -4.54 14.12 -4.08
C MET A 71 -5.25 15.36 -3.54
N ARG A 72 -6.01 16.03 -4.42
CA ARG A 72 -6.86 17.16 -4.02
C ARG A 72 -8.28 16.67 -3.74
N ASP A 73 -9.15 17.56 -3.25
CA ASP A 73 -10.53 17.24 -2.86
C ASP A 73 -11.29 16.39 -3.90
N LEU A 74 -11.22 16.74 -5.18
CA LEU A 74 -11.91 15.99 -6.23
C LEU A 74 -11.27 14.63 -6.55
N ASP A 75 -9.98 14.46 -6.28
CA ASP A 75 -9.28 13.19 -6.44
C ASP A 75 -9.63 12.27 -5.27
N GLU A 76 -9.59 12.80 -4.04
CA GLU A 76 -10.02 12.09 -2.83
C GLU A 76 -11.48 11.63 -2.96
N ILE A 77 -12.41 12.52 -3.31
CA ILE A 77 -13.83 12.16 -3.53
C ILE A 77 -13.95 11.03 -4.56
N SER A 78 -13.23 11.11 -5.69
CA SER A 78 -13.32 10.08 -6.74
C SER A 78 -12.81 8.71 -6.27
N ILE A 79 -11.76 8.70 -5.43
CA ILE A 79 -11.18 7.48 -4.84
C ILE A 79 -12.17 6.86 -3.84
N ILE A 80 -12.72 7.68 -2.94
CA ILE A 80 -13.68 7.24 -1.93
C ILE A 80 -14.92 6.65 -2.60
N GLU A 81 -15.49 7.34 -3.60
CA GLU A 81 -16.65 6.84 -4.35
C GLU A 81 -16.33 5.53 -5.09
N TYR A 82 -15.14 5.40 -5.68
CA TYR A 82 -14.72 4.18 -6.35
C TYR A 82 -14.70 2.98 -5.39
N VAL A 83 -14.08 3.13 -4.22
CA VAL A 83 -14.02 2.05 -3.21
C VAL A 83 -15.39 1.78 -2.62
N GLU A 84 -16.13 2.81 -2.23
CA GLU A 84 -17.47 2.66 -1.65
C GLU A 84 -18.42 1.89 -2.59
N ASN A 85 -18.27 2.06 -3.91
CA ASN A 85 -19.06 1.37 -4.92
C ASN A 85 -18.59 -0.04 -5.28
N GLY A 86 -17.52 -0.55 -4.67
CA GLY A 86 -17.08 -1.94 -4.80
C GLY A 86 -15.68 -2.13 -5.39
N GLY A 87 -14.98 -1.06 -5.75
CA GLY A 87 -13.58 -1.15 -6.15
C GLY A 87 -12.68 -1.56 -4.99
N SER A 88 -11.63 -2.32 -5.29
CA SER A 88 -10.61 -2.65 -4.29
C SER A 88 -9.44 -1.67 -4.35
N TRP A 89 -8.81 -1.43 -3.19
CA TRP A 89 -7.69 -0.50 -3.03
C TRP A 89 -6.56 -1.11 -2.21
N LEU A 90 -5.33 -1.03 -2.72
CA LEU A 90 -4.10 -1.37 -2.01
C LEU A 90 -3.25 -0.11 -1.80
N ALA A 91 -3.06 0.28 -0.55
CA ALA A 91 -2.00 1.22 -0.16
C ALA A 91 -0.71 0.42 0.12
N TRP A 92 0.26 0.54 -0.79
CA TRP A 92 1.53 -0.18 -0.72
C TRP A 92 2.64 0.76 -0.29
N HIS A 93 3.26 0.51 0.86
CA HIS A 93 4.37 1.30 1.41
C HIS A 93 4.13 2.82 1.38
N SER A 94 4.70 3.55 0.42
CA SER A 94 4.58 5.01 0.29
C SER A 94 3.17 5.48 -0.07
N GLY A 95 2.26 4.58 -0.47
CA GLY A 95 0.82 4.86 -0.56
C GLY A 95 0.15 5.24 0.78
N LEU A 96 0.90 5.21 1.89
CA LEU A 96 0.45 5.69 3.21
C LEU A 96 1.13 7.00 3.65
N ALA A 97 2.10 7.51 2.89
CA ALA A 97 2.95 8.63 3.30
C ALA A 97 2.43 9.99 2.82
N SER A 98 2.45 10.95 3.74
CA SER A 98 2.05 12.36 3.51
C SER A 98 0.56 12.58 3.18
N TYR A 99 -0.32 11.71 3.67
CA TYR A 99 -1.77 11.81 3.47
C TYR A 99 -2.52 12.37 4.68
N GLU A 100 -1.84 12.91 5.70
CA GLU A 100 -2.44 13.43 6.94
C GLU A 100 -3.49 14.54 6.72
N ASN A 101 -3.41 15.26 5.60
CA ASN A 101 -4.39 16.28 5.21
C ASN A 101 -5.60 15.71 4.46
N ASN A 102 -5.55 14.47 3.99
CA ASN A 102 -6.64 13.76 3.32
C ASN A 102 -7.38 12.86 4.32
N ALA A 103 -8.18 13.48 5.19
CA ALA A 103 -8.85 12.78 6.29
C ALA A 103 -9.81 11.66 5.84
N SER A 104 -10.48 11.82 4.69
CA SER A 104 -11.41 10.79 4.18
C SER A 104 -10.62 9.62 3.60
N TYR A 105 -9.53 9.91 2.90
CA TYR A 105 -8.62 8.88 2.39
C TYR A 105 -7.98 8.07 3.51
N THR A 106 -7.44 8.73 4.53
CA THR A 106 -6.80 8.07 5.68
C THR A 106 -7.79 7.26 6.51
N ASP A 107 -9.03 7.73 6.68
CA ASP A 107 -10.09 6.90 7.26
C ASP A 107 -10.42 5.69 6.38
N MET A 108 -10.56 5.86 5.06
CA MET A 108 -10.86 4.76 4.15
C MET A 108 -9.80 3.65 4.21
N ILE A 109 -8.50 4.00 4.19
CA ILE A 109 -7.41 3.03 4.30
C ILE A 109 -7.22 2.51 5.72
N GLY A 110 -7.65 3.26 6.74
CA GLY A 110 -7.63 2.84 8.14
C GLY A 110 -6.30 3.08 8.87
N GLY A 111 -5.52 4.06 8.42
CA GLY A 111 -4.29 4.49 9.08
C GLY A 111 -3.37 5.28 8.17
N HIS A 112 -2.36 5.95 8.74
CA HIS A 112 -1.36 6.70 7.96
C HIS A 112 0.02 6.63 8.59
N PHE A 113 1.03 6.87 7.76
CA PHE A 113 2.42 6.94 8.18
C PHE A 113 2.65 8.13 9.13
N LYS A 114 3.35 7.90 10.26
CA LYS A 114 3.76 8.97 11.19
C LYS A 114 5.23 9.30 11.06
N HIS A 115 6.08 8.28 11.12
CA HIS A 115 7.53 8.42 11.01
C HIS A 115 8.18 7.04 10.80
N HIS A 116 9.46 7.06 10.45
CA HIS A 116 10.38 5.95 10.59
C HIS A 116 11.70 6.48 11.18
N PRO A 117 12.54 5.62 11.78
CA PRO A 117 13.91 5.97 12.17
C PRO A 117 14.76 6.41 10.96
N GLU A 118 15.76 7.28 11.16
CA GLU A 118 16.61 7.78 10.06
C GLU A 118 17.37 6.68 9.30
N LYS A 119 17.67 5.56 9.97
CA LYS A 119 18.43 4.46 9.38
C LYS A 119 17.52 3.29 9.07
N HIS A 120 17.80 2.63 7.96
CA HIS A 120 17.27 1.30 7.69
C HIS A 120 17.83 0.31 8.69
N VAL A 121 16.97 -0.54 9.23
CA VAL A 121 17.29 -1.52 10.26
C VAL A 121 16.74 -2.88 9.86
N THR A 122 17.16 -3.95 10.55
CA THR A 122 16.47 -5.23 10.40
C THR A 122 15.07 -5.13 11.00
N VAL A 123 14.06 -5.23 10.15
CA VAL A 123 12.65 -5.27 10.54
C VAL A 123 12.16 -6.70 10.40
N ARG A 124 11.63 -7.25 11.49
CA ARG A 124 10.95 -8.53 11.50
C ARG A 124 9.47 -8.30 11.27
N TYR A 125 8.94 -8.90 10.22
CA TYR A 125 7.52 -8.91 9.90
C TYR A 125 6.89 -10.21 10.39
N GLN A 126 5.85 -10.10 11.21
CA GLN A 126 5.19 -11.23 11.85
C GLN A 126 3.71 -11.28 11.48
N TYR A 127 3.29 -12.37 10.84
CA TYR A 127 1.89 -12.59 10.50
C TYR A 127 1.06 -12.97 11.73
N ARG A 128 -0.21 -12.55 11.73
CA ARG A 128 -1.19 -12.93 12.75
C ARG A 128 -2.11 -14.03 12.22
N GLU A 129 -2.15 -15.14 12.95
CA GLU A 129 -2.96 -16.34 12.64
C GLU A 129 -4.49 -16.12 12.65
N ASN A 130 -4.95 -14.99 13.21
CA ASN A 130 -6.37 -14.67 13.33
C ASN A 130 -6.96 -13.98 12.09
N HIS A 131 -6.20 -13.84 11.01
CA HIS A 131 -6.63 -13.25 9.74
C HIS A 131 -6.27 -14.19 8.58
N ASP A 132 -7.12 -14.28 7.55
CA ASP A 132 -6.91 -15.16 6.38
C ASP A 132 -5.55 -14.91 5.70
N LEU A 133 -5.20 -13.64 5.45
CA LEU A 133 -3.88 -13.20 4.96
C LEU A 133 -2.66 -13.56 5.83
N GLY A 134 -2.85 -13.93 7.10
CA GLY A 134 -1.75 -14.30 8.00
C GLY A 134 -1.79 -15.75 8.47
N LYS A 135 -2.82 -16.52 8.11
CA LYS A 135 -3.01 -17.87 8.61
C LYS A 135 -2.07 -18.85 7.90
N GLY A 136 -1.19 -19.48 8.67
CA GLY A 136 -0.22 -20.44 8.14
C GLY A 136 0.96 -19.79 7.38
N GLU A 137 1.11 -18.47 7.49
CA GLU A 137 2.23 -17.73 6.92
C GLU A 137 3.35 -17.58 7.95
N ASP A 138 4.58 -17.89 7.56
CA ASP A 138 5.76 -17.67 8.39
C ASP A 138 6.16 -16.18 8.37
N GLY A 139 6.64 -15.68 9.51
CA GLY A 139 7.26 -14.35 9.56
C GLY A 139 8.60 -14.31 8.82
N PHE A 140 9.02 -13.11 8.42
CA PHE A 140 10.29 -12.88 7.71
C PHE A 140 11.04 -11.66 8.25
N SER A 141 12.26 -11.43 7.79
CA SER A 141 13.04 -10.25 8.19
C SER A 141 13.86 -9.71 7.04
N ILE A 142 13.80 -8.39 6.85
CA ILE A 142 14.55 -7.68 5.81
C ILE A 142 15.17 -6.41 6.42
N THR A 143 16.17 -5.83 5.75
CA THR A 143 16.62 -4.47 6.08
C THR A 143 15.70 -3.47 5.39
N ASP A 144 15.00 -2.65 6.18
CA ASP A 144 13.95 -1.76 5.67
C ASP A 144 13.78 -0.50 6.55
N GLU A 145 12.91 0.40 6.10
CA GLU A 145 12.36 1.49 6.91
C GLU A 145 11.30 0.96 7.87
N HIS A 146 11.57 1.02 9.18
CA HIS A 146 10.55 0.63 10.15
C HIS A 146 9.47 1.72 10.29
N TYR A 147 8.37 1.57 9.55
CA TYR A 147 7.23 2.49 9.59
C TYR A 147 6.44 2.38 10.90
N PHE A 148 6.30 3.51 11.58
CA PHE A 148 5.37 3.69 12.69
C PHE A 148 4.08 4.33 12.17
N ILE A 149 2.96 3.63 12.39
CA ILE A 149 1.66 3.97 11.82
C ILE A 149 0.74 4.50 12.91
N GLU A 150 0.00 5.56 12.60
CA GLU A 150 -1.21 5.90 13.35
C GLU A 150 -2.37 5.14 12.73
N GLN A 151 -2.85 4.14 13.46
CA GLN A 151 -3.90 3.23 13.03
C GLN A 151 -5.28 3.76 13.41
N SER A 152 -6.25 3.63 12.50
CA SER A 152 -7.66 3.87 12.80
C SER A 152 -8.32 2.66 13.47
N GLU A 153 -9.46 2.89 14.12
CA GLU A 153 -10.31 1.80 14.63
C GLU A 153 -10.95 1.00 13.48
N GLY A 154 -11.31 -0.27 13.76
CA GLY A 154 -12.09 -1.10 12.84
C GLY A 154 -11.30 -1.75 11.69
N VAL A 155 -9.97 -1.69 11.71
CA VAL A 155 -9.13 -2.47 10.79
C VAL A 155 -8.84 -3.87 11.33
N SER A 156 -8.63 -4.82 10.42
CA SER A 156 -8.22 -6.19 10.75
C SER A 156 -6.74 -6.36 10.41
N VAL A 157 -5.89 -6.22 11.42
CA VAL A 157 -4.42 -6.35 11.28
C VAL A 157 -4.02 -7.80 11.06
N PHE A 158 -3.20 -8.05 10.04
CA PHE A 158 -2.65 -9.38 9.72
C PHE A 158 -1.12 -9.43 9.76
N LEU A 159 -0.44 -8.28 9.80
CA LEU A 159 1.02 -8.20 9.83
C LEU A 159 1.49 -7.13 10.81
N GLU A 160 2.45 -7.49 11.65
CA GLU A 160 3.15 -6.61 12.58
C GLU A 160 4.61 -6.43 12.14
N SER A 161 5.23 -5.30 12.47
CA SER A 161 6.65 -5.04 12.30
C SER A 161 7.34 -4.81 13.63
N ILE A 162 8.53 -5.36 13.79
CA ILE A 162 9.30 -5.33 15.03
C ILE A 162 10.75 -5.03 14.69
N SER A 163 11.35 -4.05 15.37
CA SER A 163 12.80 -3.77 15.27
C SER A 163 13.35 -3.27 16.61
N GLU A 164 14.62 -2.88 16.64
CA GLU A 164 15.22 -2.23 17.81
C GLU A 164 14.53 -0.93 18.25
N HIS A 165 13.70 -0.34 17.36
CA HIS A 165 12.96 0.89 17.63
C HIS A 165 11.55 0.66 18.21
N GLY A 166 11.10 -0.59 18.33
CA GLY A 166 9.79 -0.93 18.91
C GLY A 166 8.96 -1.83 18.01
N GLU A 167 7.64 -1.72 18.14
CA GLU A 167 6.64 -2.51 17.42
C GLU A 167 5.63 -1.58 16.74
N SER A 168 5.14 -1.98 15.58
CA SER A 168 4.12 -1.26 14.80
C SER A 168 3.28 -2.25 13.98
N VAL A 169 2.20 -1.77 13.37
CA VAL A 169 1.46 -2.54 12.37
C VAL A 169 2.08 -2.36 11.00
N ALA A 170 2.14 -3.46 10.24
CA ALA A 170 2.77 -3.53 8.92
C ALA A 170 1.80 -3.94 7.81
N GLY A 171 0.61 -4.41 8.16
CA GLY A 171 -0.42 -4.79 7.18
C GLY A 171 -1.76 -5.04 7.84
N TRP A 172 -2.81 -4.50 7.23
CA TRP A 172 -4.19 -4.62 7.69
C TRP A 172 -5.17 -4.53 6.55
N SER A 173 -6.38 -5.05 6.77
CA SER A 173 -7.50 -4.93 5.85
C SER A 173 -8.67 -4.17 6.48
N LYS A 174 -9.50 -3.55 5.64
CA LYS A 174 -10.74 -2.86 6.03
C LYS A 174 -11.78 -3.03 4.92
N ARG A 175 -13.05 -3.13 5.28
CA ARG A 175 -14.16 -2.93 4.33
C ARG A 175 -14.59 -1.47 4.37
N TYR A 176 -14.84 -0.92 3.19
CA TYR A 176 -15.32 0.45 3.06
C TYR A 176 -16.43 0.50 2.00
N GLY A 177 -17.66 0.78 2.43
CA GLY A 177 -18.84 0.57 1.60
C GLY A 177 -18.92 -0.88 1.10
N LYS A 178 -18.94 -1.05 -0.23
CA LYS A 178 -18.93 -2.36 -0.90
C LYS A 178 -17.52 -2.86 -1.24
N GLY A 179 -16.52 -1.99 -1.16
CA GLY A 179 -15.14 -2.29 -1.56
C GLY A 179 -14.31 -2.94 -0.45
N LYS A 180 -13.11 -3.37 -0.83
CA LYS A 180 -12.07 -3.88 0.05
C LYS A 180 -10.86 -2.96 0.01
N VAL A 181 -10.26 -2.72 1.17
CA VAL A 181 -9.04 -1.93 1.30
C VAL A 181 -8.01 -2.75 2.06
N CYS A 182 -6.77 -2.69 1.60
CA CYS A 182 -5.64 -3.27 2.31
C CYS A 182 -4.49 -2.26 2.33
N ALA A 183 -3.81 -2.19 3.47
CA ALA A 183 -2.47 -1.62 3.55
C ALA A 183 -1.46 -2.75 3.66
N PHE A 184 -0.34 -2.61 2.94
CA PHE A 184 0.80 -3.51 3.02
C PHE A 184 2.07 -2.67 3.00
N ILE A 185 2.85 -2.70 4.08
CA ILE A 185 3.99 -1.80 4.27
C ILE A 185 5.31 -2.31 3.66
N PRO A 186 5.66 -3.60 3.71
CA PRO A 186 6.89 -4.07 3.05
C PRO A 186 6.86 -3.75 1.53
N ALA A 187 7.88 -3.16 0.91
CA ALA A 187 9.16 -2.70 1.45
C ALA A 187 9.64 -1.44 0.72
N HIS A 188 10.68 -0.76 1.25
CA HIS A 188 11.24 0.45 0.65
C HIS A 188 12.27 0.15 -0.46
N ASN A 189 13.35 -0.55 -0.11
CA ASN A 189 14.50 -0.74 -1.00
C ASN A 189 14.29 -1.90 -1.98
N ARG A 190 15.05 -1.87 -3.07
CA ARG A 190 15.07 -2.92 -4.10
C ARG A 190 15.29 -4.32 -3.51
N GLU A 191 16.24 -4.49 -2.60
CA GLU A 191 16.53 -5.80 -1.99
C GLU A 191 15.31 -6.36 -1.25
N GLY A 192 14.60 -5.52 -0.49
CA GLY A 192 13.37 -5.91 0.21
C GLY A 192 12.22 -6.16 -0.76
N LEU A 193 12.03 -5.29 -1.76
CA LEU A 193 11.00 -5.43 -2.79
C LEU A 193 11.15 -6.73 -3.61
N LEU A 194 12.38 -7.21 -3.79
CA LEU A 194 12.69 -8.45 -4.51
C LEU A 194 12.85 -9.66 -3.60
N ASP A 195 12.66 -9.50 -2.29
CA ASP A 195 12.63 -10.62 -1.35
C ASP A 195 11.41 -11.52 -1.61
N ALA A 196 11.62 -12.83 -1.57
CA ALA A 196 10.57 -13.79 -1.88
C ALA A 196 9.40 -13.70 -0.91
N SER A 197 9.65 -13.48 0.38
CA SER A 197 8.60 -13.36 1.40
C SER A 197 7.78 -12.10 1.20
N VAL A 198 8.40 -10.98 0.81
CA VAL A 198 7.69 -9.74 0.46
C VAL A 198 6.80 -9.95 -0.77
N GLN A 199 7.32 -10.59 -1.82
CA GLN A 199 6.55 -10.87 -3.03
C GLN A 199 5.40 -11.85 -2.80
N ASP A 200 5.61 -12.86 -1.96
CA ASP A 200 4.56 -13.82 -1.62
C ASP A 200 3.46 -13.16 -0.77
N GLY A 201 3.83 -12.32 0.20
CA GLY A 201 2.88 -11.50 0.95
C GLY A 201 2.08 -10.54 0.05
N LEU A 202 2.75 -9.84 -0.86
CA LEU A 202 2.11 -8.95 -1.83
C LEU A 202 1.16 -9.71 -2.76
N ARG A 203 1.55 -10.91 -3.23
CA ARG A 203 0.67 -11.78 -4.02
C ARG A 203 -0.61 -12.12 -3.25
N ASN A 204 -0.46 -12.62 -2.01
CA ASN A 204 -1.60 -13.04 -1.18
C ASN A 204 -2.56 -11.86 -0.92
N VAL A 205 -2.03 -10.66 -0.67
CA VAL A 205 -2.82 -9.43 -0.53
C VAL A 205 -3.60 -9.12 -1.80
N ILE A 206 -2.96 -9.20 -2.97
CA ILE A 206 -3.61 -8.90 -4.25
C ILE A 206 -4.70 -9.93 -4.54
N GLU A 207 -4.44 -11.23 -4.34
CA GLU A 207 -5.45 -12.28 -4.49
C GLU A 207 -6.66 -12.02 -3.57
N TRP A 208 -6.44 -11.71 -2.30
CA TRP A 208 -7.53 -11.41 -1.36
C TRP A 208 -8.36 -10.17 -1.74
N LEU A 209 -7.73 -9.14 -2.31
CA LEU A 209 -8.42 -7.95 -2.82
C LEU A 209 -9.22 -8.24 -4.10
N SER A 210 -8.89 -9.33 -4.80
CA SER A 210 -9.46 -9.73 -6.09
C SER A 210 -10.64 -10.71 -5.95
N ASP A 211 -10.76 -11.38 -4.81
CA ASP A 211 -11.85 -12.30 -4.46
C ASP A 211 -13.20 -11.60 -4.22
#